data_AF-A0A2A2PUM5-F1
#
_entry.id   AF-A0A2A2PUM5-F1
#
_cell.length_a   1.000
_cell.length_b   1.000
_cell.length_c   1.000
_cell.angle_alpha   90.00
_cell.angle_beta   90.00
_cell.angle_gamma   90.00
#
_symmetry.space_group_name_H-M   'P 1'
#
loop_
_entity.id
_entity.type
_entity.pdbx_description
1 polymer ?
#
loop_
_entity_poly.entity_id
_entity_poly.type
_entity_poly.pdbx_seq_one_letter_code
_entity_poly.pdbx_strand_id
1 'polypeptide(L)'
;MASFRYKVLQKDGSLSEGILEAPSRGVATRALNEKGWQVLSMSEEKEKAGKKKAVKEVSTGQPVKNSSSAPIENRLSSKQLVQFTEELSDLLSAGVQLDTSLQSIGKRSESPAIGRVASACYDKVREGVPLAKALRLSSTSFNDLYCNLVSAGEVSGALGDILKRQVKYLNTLADLKGKLTTALIYPSFLIVSGVAVSAMFTFFLIPKLRRLVESTGGKLPPIARIL
;
A
#
# COMPACT_ATOMS: atom_id res chain seq x y z
N MET A 1 4.69 -15.01 -42.18
CA MET A 1 5.70 -15.75 -41.41
C MET A 1 5.72 -15.16 -40.01
N ALA A 2 5.76 -15.97 -38.96
CA ALA A 2 5.75 -15.50 -37.58
C ALA A 2 7.17 -15.46 -37.03
N SER A 3 7.53 -14.37 -36.34
CA SER A 3 8.81 -14.21 -35.67
C SER A 3 8.66 -14.59 -34.19
N PHE A 4 9.54 -15.47 -33.72
CA PHE A 4 9.55 -15.95 -32.35
C PHE A 4 10.81 -15.45 -31.67
N ARG A 5 10.67 -14.72 -30.56
CA ARG A 5 11.81 -14.38 -29.71
C ARG A 5 12.08 -15.55 -28.78
N TYR A 6 13.29 -16.10 -28.85
CA TYR A 6 13.69 -17.21 -28.01
C TYR A 6 14.77 -16.76 -27.03
N LYS A 7 14.64 -17.23 -25.78
CA LYS A 7 15.71 -17.18 -24.78
C LYS A 7 16.13 -18.60 -24.51
N VAL A 8 17.34 -18.93 -24.98
CA VAL A 8 17.88 -20.29 -24.89
C VAL A 8 19.12 -20.32 -24.02
N LEU A 9 19.26 -21.43 -23.31
CA LEU A 9 20.44 -21.77 -22.54
C LEU A 9 21.36 -22.62 -23.41
N GLN A 10 22.58 -22.13 -23.64
CA GLN A 10 23.61 -22.88 -24.34
C GLN A 10 24.26 -23.88 -23.39
N LYS A 11 24.97 -24.89 -23.94
CA LYS A 11 25.63 -25.95 -23.15
C LYS A 11 26.71 -25.44 -22.18
N ASP A 12 27.16 -24.20 -22.35
CA ASP A 12 28.15 -23.54 -21.48
C ASP A 12 27.50 -22.66 -20.39
N GLY A 13 26.18 -22.76 -20.20
CA GLY A 13 25.44 -22.02 -19.17
C GLY A 13 25.18 -20.55 -19.49
N SER A 14 25.62 -20.05 -20.64
CA SER A 14 25.32 -18.70 -21.11
C SER A 14 23.92 -18.59 -21.72
N LEU A 15 23.24 -17.48 -21.40
CA LEU A 15 21.91 -17.16 -21.92
C LEU A 15 22.04 -16.31 -23.17
N SER A 16 21.49 -16.80 -24.28
CA SER A 16 21.44 -16.05 -25.54
C SER A 16 20.00 -15.79 -25.97
N GLU A 17 19.72 -14.55 -26.35
CA GLU A 17 18.41 -14.09 -26.82
C GLU A 17 18.50 -13.76 -28.31
N GLY A 18 17.55 -14.26 -29.10
CA GLY A 18 17.50 -14.03 -30.54
C GLY A 18 16.09 -14.14 -31.10
N ILE A 19 15.92 -13.78 -32.37
CA ILE A 19 14.64 -13.89 -33.08
C ILE A 19 14.80 -14.97 -34.15
N LEU A 20 13.93 -15.98 -34.13
CA LEU A 20 13.87 -17.03 -35.12
C LEU A 20 12.53 -16.96 -35.86
N GLU A 21 12.58 -16.87 -37.17
CA GLU A 21 11.39 -16.94 -38.01
C GLU A 21 11.05 -18.40 -38.30
N ALA A 22 9.84 -18.82 -37.91
CA ALA A 22 9.37 -20.17 -38.15
C ALA A 22 7.88 -20.20 -38.51
N PRO A 23 7.40 -21.23 -39.24
CA PRO A 23 5.99 -21.35 -39.59
C PRO A 23 5.09 -21.66 -38.38
N SER A 24 5.61 -22.31 -37.35
CA SER A 24 4.86 -22.67 -36.13
C SER A 24 5.78 -22.88 -34.93
N ARG A 25 5.20 -22.74 -33.72
CA ARG A 25 5.88 -22.92 -32.43
C ARG A 25 6.62 -24.27 -32.33
N GLY A 26 6.02 -25.36 -32.83
CA GLY A 26 6.62 -26.70 -32.78
C GLY A 26 7.86 -26.86 -33.67
N VAL A 27 7.90 -26.16 -34.81
CA VAL A 27 9.05 -26.18 -35.72
C VAL A 27 10.21 -25.35 -35.15
N ALA A 28 9.92 -24.21 -34.53
CA ALA A 28 10.92 -23.37 -33.87
C ALA A 28 11.60 -24.10 -32.70
N THR A 29 10.84 -24.80 -31.85
CA THR A 29 11.40 -25.57 -30.74
C THR A 29 12.27 -26.73 -31.21
N ARG A 30 11.92 -27.37 -32.34
CA ARG A 30 12.69 -28.49 -32.88
C ARG A 30 14.01 -28.04 -33.50
N ALA A 31 14.00 -26.92 -34.23
CA ALA A 31 15.21 -26.31 -34.81
C ALA A 31 16.20 -25.81 -33.74
N LEU A 32 15.71 -25.33 -32.60
CA LEU A 32 16.57 -24.92 -31.48
C LEU A 32 17.15 -26.12 -30.72
N ASN A 33 16.40 -27.22 -30.63
CA ASN A 33 16.87 -28.45 -29.98
C ASN A 33 17.91 -29.21 -30.82
N GLU A 34 17.80 -29.18 -32.16
CA GLU A 34 18.82 -29.75 -33.07
C GLU A 34 20.18 -29.06 -32.94
N LYS A 35 20.20 -27.77 -32.57
CA LYS A 35 21.43 -27.02 -32.24
C LYS A 35 21.93 -27.24 -30.81
N GLY A 36 21.26 -28.10 -30.03
CA GLY A 36 21.64 -28.45 -28.67
C GLY A 36 21.35 -27.38 -27.62
N TRP A 37 20.42 -26.45 -27.90
CA TRP A 37 20.06 -25.35 -27.01
C TRP A 37 18.69 -25.60 -26.35
N GLN A 38 18.62 -25.48 -25.02
CA GLN A 38 17.38 -25.69 -24.27
C GLN A 38 16.58 -24.39 -24.15
N VAL A 39 15.32 -24.42 -24.57
CA VAL A 39 14.42 -23.25 -24.59
C VAL A 39 13.80 -23.04 -23.22
N LEU A 40 14.10 -21.92 -22.55
CA LEU A 40 13.56 -21.59 -21.22
C LEU A 40 12.28 -20.75 -21.30
N SER A 41 12.09 -20.00 -22.37
CA SER A 41 10.80 -19.35 -22.68
C SER A 41 10.77 -18.95 -24.17
N MET A 42 9.60 -19.06 -24.79
CA MET A 42 9.38 -18.63 -26.17
C MET A 42 8.06 -17.89 -26.24
N SER A 43 8.13 -16.59 -26.50
CA SER A 43 6.98 -15.71 -26.69
C SER A 43 6.79 -15.40 -28.18
N GLU A 44 5.56 -15.54 -28.64
CA GLU A 44 5.16 -15.25 -30.02
C GLU A 44 4.78 -13.77 -30.12
N GLU A 45 5.48 -13.01 -30.97
CA GLU A 45 5.26 -11.58 -31.12
C GLU A 45 4.27 -11.36 -32.28
N LYS A 46 2.97 -11.26 -31.97
CA LYS A 46 1.97 -10.78 -32.94
C LYS A 46 2.04 -9.26 -33.02
N GLU A 47 2.54 -8.74 -34.14
CA GLU A 47 2.51 -7.31 -34.43
C GLU A 47 1.07 -6.76 -34.46
N LYS A 48 0.83 -5.66 -33.73
CA LYS A 48 0.31 -4.40 -34.32
C LYS A 48 0.46 -3.19 -33.37
N ALA A 49 1.34 -2.28 -33.80
CA ALA A 49 1.30 -0.81 -33.79
C ALA A 49 1.08 -0.01 -32.47
N GLY A 50 2.11 0.74 -32.03
CA GLY A 50 1.89 1.89 -31.15
C GLY A 50 3.05 2.53 -30.37
N LYS A 51 4.14 2.98 -31.02
CA LYS A 51 5.07 4.07 -30.63
C LYS A 51 5.76 4.10 -29.23
N LYS A 52 7.11 3.98 -29.34
CA LYS A 52 8.21 4.81 -28.76
C LYS A 52 8.75 4.53 -27.35
N LYS A 53 10.02 4.05 -27.36
CA LYS A 53 11.24 4.44 -26.61
C LYS A 53 11.07 4.78 -25.11
N ALA A 54 11.86 4.29 -24.17
CA ALA A 54 13.27 3.96 -24.24
C ALA A 54 13.64 2.93 -23.17
N VAL A 55 14.58 2.06 -23.54
CA VAL A 55 15.37 1.22 -22.66
C VAL A 55 16.22 2.13 -21.75
N LYS A 56 16.22 1.84 -20.44
CA LYS A 56 17.37 2.14 -19.60
C LYS A 56 17.79 0.84 -18.90
N GLU A 57 18.88 0.33 -19.42
CA GLU A 57 19.65 -0.79 -18.92
C GLU A 57 20.30 -0.46 -17.56
N VAL A 58 20.49 -1.54 -16.78
CA VAL A 58 21.65 -1.83 -15.93
C VAL A 58 21.81 -0.98 -14.65
N SER A 59 21.75 -1.66 -13.50
CA SER A 59 22.91 -1.86 -12.61
C SER A 59 22.47 -2.05 -11.15
N THR A 60 22.88 -3.18 -10.57
CA THR A 60 23.42 -3.28 -9.21
C THR A 60 22.55 -2.94 -8.00
N GLY A 61 22.25 -3.97 -7.20
CA GLY A 61 22.19 -3.89 -5.74
C GLY A 61 20.84 -3.57 -5.08
N GLN A 62 20.30 -4.56 -4.34
CA GLN A 62 19.28 -4.47 -3.27
C GLN A 62 17.82 -4.11 -3.64
N PRO A 63 16.85 -4.40 -2.75
CA PRO A 63 16.38 -5.69 -2.28
C PRO A 63 14.99 -6.02 -2.86
N VAL A 64 14.54 -7.26 -2.70
CA VAL A 64 13.23 -7.77 -3.15
C VAL A 64 12.08 -6.94 -2.57
N LYS A 65 11.53 -6.00 -3.36
CA LYS A 65 10.21 -5.41 -3.11
C LYS A 65 9.14 -6.41 -3.57
N ASN A 66 8.67 -7.24 -2.64
CA ASN A 66 7.39 -7.91 -2.77
C ASN A 66 6.26 -6.87 -2.70
N SER A 67 6.02 -6.11 -3.76
CA SER A 67 4.76 -5.39 -3.91
C SER A 67 3.67 -6.41 -4.25
N SER A 68 3.15 -7.07 -3.23
CA SER A 68 1.79 -7.62 -3.27
C SER A 68 0.85 -6.43 -3.39
N SER A 69 0.55 -6.03 -4.63
CA SER A 69 -0.50 -5.03 -4.88
C SER A 69 -1.84 -5.71 -4.63
N ALA A 70 -2.20 -5.84 -3.36
CA ALA A 70 -3.59 -6.01 -2.97
C ALA A 70 -4.38 -4.82 -3.55
N PRO A 71 -5.59 -5.04 -4.11
CA PRO A 71 -6.42 -3.97 -4.62
C PRO A 71 -6.60 -2.85 -3.57
N ILE A 72 -6.43 -1.59 -3.98
CA ILE A 72 -6.57 -0.39 -3.13
C ILE A 72 -7.94 -0.35 -2.44
N GLU A 73 -8.93 -1.06 -2.98
CA GLU A 73 -10.30 -1.14 -2.49
C GLU A 73 -10.46 -1.82 -1.12
N ASN A 74 -9.47 -2.57 -0.62
CA ASN A 74 -9.58 -3.35 0.63
C ASN A 74 -8.88 -2.72 1.84
N ARG A 75 -8.56 -1.42 1.82
CA ARG A 75 -7.95 -0.76 2.99
C ARG A 75 -8.97 -0.54 4.10
N LEU A 76 -8.63 -1.03 5.29
CA LEU A 76 -9.37 -0.80 6.54
C LEU A 76 -8.82 0.43 7.27
N SER A 77 -9.72 1.28 7.77
CA SER A 77 -9.41 2.31 8.77
C SER A 77 -8.93 1.67 10.08
N SER A 78 -8.18 2.40 10.92
CA SER A 78 -7.74 1.90 12.23
C SER A 78 -8.91 1.38 13.09
N LYS A 79 -10.07 2.05 13.05
CA LYS A 79 -11.27 1.61 13.77
C LYS A 79 -11.84 0.31 13.20
N GLN A 80 -11.86 0.17 11.87
CA GLN A 80 -12.36 -1.04 11.20
C GLN A 80 -11.42 -2.23 11.40
N LEU A 81 -10.10 -1.99 11.45
CA LEU A 81 -9.10 -3.02 11.74
C LEU A 81 -9.25 -3.57 13.16
N VAL A 82 -9.49 -2.69 14.14
CA VAL A 82 -9.82 -3.09 15.52
C VAL A 82 -11.06 -3.96 15.51
N GLN A 83 -12.16 -3.45 14.94
CA GLN A 83 -13.45 -4.15 14.92
C GLN A 83 -13.34 -5.54 14.28
N PHE A 84 -12.69 -5.66 13.12
CA PHE A 84 -12.47 -6.95 12.46
C PHE A 84 -11.68 -7.91 13.36
N THR A 85 -10.63 -7.43 14.02
CA THR A 85 -9.78 -8.26 14.89
C THR A 85 -10.54 -8.69 16.14
N GLU A 86 -11.39 -7.82 16.68
CA GLU A 86 -12.22 -8.07 17.87
C GLU A 86 -13.31 -9.10 17.58
N GLU A 87 -14.09 -8.91 16.52
CA GLU A 87 -15.10 -9.88 16.08
C GLU A 87 -14.49 -11.26 15.81
N LEU A 88 -13.33 -11.30 15.14
CA LEU A 88 -12.63 -12.56 14.89
C LEU A 88 -12.09 -13.18 16.18
N SER A 89 -11.53 -12.38 17.08
CA SER A 89 -11.04 -12.84 18.38
C SER A 89 -12.16 -13.43 19.22
N ASP A 90 -13.31 -12.78 19.30
CA ASP A 90 -14.43 -13.19 20.13
C ASP A 90 -15.01 -14.51 19.65
N LEU A 91 -15.19 -14.67 18.33
CA LEU A 91 -15.67 -15.92 17.74
C LEU A 91 -14.70 -17.07 17.98
N LEU A 92 -13.40 -16.85 17.78
CA LEU A 92 -12.38 -17.87 18.00
C LEU A 92 -12.23 -18.22 19.49
N SER A 93 -12.31 -17.24 20.39
CA SER A 93 -12.32 -17.47 21.84
C SER A 93 -13.58 -18.19 22.31
N ALA A 94 -14.70 -18.05 21.60
CA ALA A 94 -15.92 -18.83 21.83
C ALA A 94 -15.85 -20.27 21.27
N GLY A 95 -14.73 -20.65 20.64
CA GLY A 95 -14.52 -21.99 20.08
C GLY A 95 -15.12 -22.18 18.69
N VAL A 96 -15.55 -21.11 18.02
CA VAL A 96 -16.02 -21.18 16.64
C VAL A 96 -14.81 -21.44 15.71
N GLN A 97 -15.01 -22.29 14.69
CA GLN A 97 -13.96 -22.56 13.71
C GLN A 97 -13.61 -21.31 12.89
N LEU A 98 -12.34 -21.20 12.47
CA LEU A 98 -11.82 -20.02 11.76
C LEU A 98 -12.55 -19.72 10.45
N ASP A 99 -12.84 -20.76 9.66
CA ASP A 99 -13.54 -20.66 8.39
C ASP A 99 -14.98 -20.14 8.58
N THR A 100 -15.69 -20.69 9.57
CA THR A 100 -17.05 -20.27 9.92
C THR A 100 -17.05 -18.84 10.47
N SER A 101 -16.04 -18.48 11.26
CA SER A 101 -15.88 -17.13 11.81
C SER A 101 -15.69 -16.10 10.70
N LEU A 102 -14.77 -16.35 9.77
CA LEU A 102 -14.52 -15.47 8.62
C LEU A 102 -15.75 -15.36 7.70
N GLN A 103 -16.45 -16.46 7.46
CA GLN A 103 -17.67 -16.45 6.66
C GLN A 103 -18.78 -15.63 7.34
N SER A 104 -18.93 -15.77 8.66
CA SER A 104 -19.92 -15.02 9.45
C SER A 104 -19.66 -13.52 9.40
N ILE A 105 -18.41 -13.11 9.64
CA ILE A 105 -18.00 -11.70 9.55
C ILE A 105 -18.21 -11.17 8.13
N GLY A 106 -17.84 -11.94 7.10
CA GLY A 106 -18.03 -11.57 5.69
C GLY A 106 -19.48 -11.28 5.32
N LYS A 107 -20.42 -12.09 5.82
CA LYS A 107 -21.85 -11.98 5.51
C LYS A 107 -22.60 -10.95 6.38
N ARG A 108 -22.19 -10.79 7.63
CA ARG A 108 -22.93 -10.00 8.63
C ARG A 108 -22.38 -8.58 8.83
N SER A 109 -21.17 -8.28 8.38
CA SER A 109 -20.56 -6.98 8.68
C SER A 109 -21.32 -5.81 8.04
N GLU A 110 -21.65 -4.81 8.85
CA GLU A 110 -22.26 -3.55 8.42
C GLU A 110 -21.31 -2.70 7.56
N SER A 111 -20.00 -2.93 7.69
CA SER A 111 -18.97 -2.23 6.93
C SER A 111 -18.62 -3.02 5.66
N PRO A 112 -18.89 -2.48 4.45
CA PRO A 112 -18.55 -3.17 3.20
C PRO A 112 -17.05 -3.46 3.04
N ALA A 113 -16.19 -2.67 3.68
CA ALA A 113 -14.75 -2.90 3.66
C ALA A 113 -14.36 -4.12 4.50
N ILE A 114 -14.94 -4.27 5.70
CA ILE A 114 -14.70 -5.43 6.57
C ILE A 114 -15.26 -6.69 5.91
N GLY A 115 -16.49 -6.63 5.39
CA GLY A 115 -17.11 -7.78 4.71
C GLY A 115 -16.29 -8.28 3.52
N ARG A 116 -15.73 -7.37 2.69
CA ARG A 116 -14.84 -7.72 1.57
C ARG A 116 -13.54 -8.36 2.03
N VAL A 117 -12.88 -7.79 3.04
CA VAL A 117 -11.63 -8.34 3.58
C VAL A 117 -11.85 -9.71 4.20
N ALA A 118 -12.92 -9.88 4.99
CA ALA A 118 -13.26 -11.14 5.62
C ALA A 118 -13.58 -12.23 4.57
N SER A 119 -14.35 -11.89 3.53
CA SER A 119 -14.66 -12.81 2.44
C SER A 119 -13.42 -13.20 1.65
N ALA A 120 -12.54 -12.24 1.32
CA ALA A 120 -11.28 -12.54 0.65
C ALA A 120 -10.34 -13.42 1.50
N CYS A 121 -10.32 -13.21 2.82
CA CYS A 121 -9.60 -14.10 3.75
C CYS A 121 -10.22 -15.50 3.77
N TYR A 122 -11.56 -15.59 3.86
CA TYR A 122 -12.29 -16.84 3.87
C TYR A 122 -11.96 -17.70 2.65
N ASP A 123 -12.01 -17.13 1.45
CA ASP A 123 -11.71 -17.86 0.20
C ASP A 123 -10.28 -18.42 0.21
N LYS A 124 -9.31 -17.63 0.68
CA LYS A 124 -7.90 -18.04 0.75
C LYS A 124 -7.64 -19.09 1.82
N VAL A 125 -8.25 -18.96 3.00
CA VAL A 125 -8.13 -19.97 4.07
C VAL A 125 -8.79 -21.28 3.64
N ARG A 126 -9.90 -21.22 2.91
CA ARG A 126 -10.57 -22.39 2.34
C ARG A 126 -9.72 -23.08 1.26
N GLU A 127 -8.89 -22.34 0.53
CA GLU A 127 -7.86 -22.89 -0.37
C GLU A 127 -6.67 -23.53 0.37
N GLY A 128 -6.64 -23.51 1.71
CA GLY A 128 -5.56 -24.06 2.52
C GLY A 128 -4.38 -23.10 2.73
N VAL A 129 -4.55 -21.81 2.38
CA VAL A 129 -3.53 -20.79 2.65
C VAL A 129 -3.53 -20.46 4.15
N PRO A 130 -2.37 -20.43 4.83
CA PRO A 130 -2.30 -20.01 6.23
C PRO A 130 -2.91 -18.63 6.45
N LEU A 131 -3.61 -18.44 7.57
CA LEU A 131 -4.33 -17.21 7.88
C LEU A 131 -3.45 -15.97 7.79
N ALA A 132 -2.22 -16.06 8.32
CA ALA A 132 -1.27 -14.95 8.27
C ALA A 132 -0.96 -14.48 6.84
N LYS A 133 -0.91 -15.41 5.88
CA LYS A 133 -0.68 -15.11 4.47
C LYS A 133 -1.96 -14.65 3.78
N ALA A 134 -3.10 -15.24 4.12
CA ALA A 134 -4.42 -14.80 3.63
C ALA A 134 -4.69 -13.33 3.99
N LEU A 135 -4.41 -12.93 5.24
CA LEU A 135 -4.53 -11.55 5.71
C LEU A 135 -3.67 -10.59 4.90
N ARG A 136 -2.38 -10.90 4.71
CA ARG A 136 -1.45 -10.09 3.89
C ARG A 136 -1.95 -9.89 2.46
N LEU A 137 -2.52 -10.93 1.85
CA LEU A 137 -3.04 -10.86 0.48
C LEU A 137 -4.38 -10.11 0.39
N SER A 138 -5.20 -10.19 1.44
CA SER A 138 -6.52 -9.57 1.46
C SER A 138 -6.49 -8.05 1.60
N SER A 139 -5.57 -7.50 2.40
CA SER A 139 -5.48 -6.08 2.70
C SER A 139 -4.09 -5.63 3.12
N THR A 140 -3.68 -4.46 2.63
CA THR A 140 -2.47 -3.75 3.09
C THR A 140 -2.57 -3.19 4.52
N SER A 141 -3.75 -3.23 5.15
CA SER A 141 -3.94 -2.72 6.51
C SER A 141 -3.32 -3.62 7.58
N PHE A 142 -3.05 -4.89 7.27
CA PHE A 142 -2.36 -5.80 8.17
C PHE A 142 -0.85 -5.63 8.02
N ASN A 143 -0.22 -4.98 9.01
CA ASN A 143 1.23 -4.80 9.02
C ASN A 143 1.97 -6.13 9.26
N ASP A 144 3.28 -6.13 9.04
CA ASP A 144 4.09 -7.34 9.20
C ASP A 144 4.06 -7.91 10.61
N LEU A 145 4.06 -7.04 11.63
CA LEU A 145 3.96 -7.46 13.03
C LEU A 145 2.66 -8.23 13.30
N TYR A 146 1.53 -7.72 12.82
CA TYR A 146 0.21 -8.35 12.95
C TYR A 146 0.23 -9.73 12.31
N CYS A 147 0.72 -9.82 11.07
CA CYS A 147 0.74 -11.08 10.32
C CYS A 147 1.71 -12.10 10.96
N ASN A 148 2.84 -11.64 11.48
CA ASN A 148 3.80 -12.52 12.16
C ASN A 148 3.25 -13.05 13.49
N LEU A 149 2.53 -12.21 14.26
CA LEU A 149 1.86 -12.65 15.49
C LEU A 149 0.75 -13.67 15.19
N VAL A 150 -0.08 -13.39 14.18
CA VAL A 150 -1.09 -14.35 13.72
C VAL A 150 -0.46 -15.67 13.28
N SER A 151 0.65 -15.62 12.55
CA SER A 151 1.39 -16.83 12.14
C SER A 151 1.86 -17.64 13.35
N ALA A 152 2.36 -16.98 14.40
CA ALA A 152 2.77 -17.65 15.63
C ALA A 152 1.56 -18.24 16.38
N GLY A 153 0.43 -17.52 16.40
CA GLY A 153 -0.83 -17.99 16.97
C GLY A 153 -1.42 -19.21 16.23
N GLU A 154 -1.30 -19.22 14.91
CA GLU A 154 -1.77 -20.32 14.05
C GLU A 154 -0.93 -21.59 14.27
N VAL A 155 0.40 -21.47 14.35
CA VAL A 155 1.30 -22.61 14.61
C VAL A 155 1.17 -23.14 16.04
N SER A 156 0.95 -22.27 17.02
CA SER A 156 0.79 -22.65 18.43
C SER A 156 -0.63 -23.11 18.79
N GLY A 157 -1.60 -22.96 17.88
CA GLY A 157 -3.02 -23.20 18.17
C GLY A 157 -3.66 -22.18 19.12
N ALA A 158 -2.93 -21.14 19.55
CA ALA A 158 -3.40 -20.13 20.49
C ALA A 158 -3.89 -18.85 19.78
N LEU A 159 -4.54 -18.99 18.61
CA LEU A 159 -4.91 -17.87 17.76
C LEU A 159 -5.87 -16.89 18.45
N GLY A 160 -6.86 -17.39 19.20
CA GLY A 160 -7.80 -16.54 19.94
C GLY A 160 -7.11 -15.64 20.97
N ASP A 161 -6.18 -16.18 21.76
CA ASP A 161 -5.46 -15.41 22.77
C ASP A 161 -4.53 -14.35 22.15
N ILE A 162 -3.88 -14.70 21.03
CA ILE A 162 -3.03 -13.78 20.30
C ILE A 162 -3.84 -12.64 19.70
N LEU A 163 -4.99 -12.93 19.07
CA LEU A 163 -5.87 -11.90 18.54
C LEU A 163 -6.44 -11.01 19.65
N LYS A 164 -6.81 -11.57 20.80
CA LYS A 164 -7.27 -10.80 21.96
C LYS A 164 -6.20 -9.83 22.47
N ARG A 165 -4.94 -10.27 22.54
CA ARG A 165 -3.80 -9.39 22.85
C ARG A 165 -3.62 -8.33 21.77
N GLN A 166 -3.80 -8.69 20.49
CA GLN A 166 -3.71 -7.77 19.38
C GLN A 166 -4.80 -6.69 19.41
N VAL A 167 -6.03 -7.02 19.78
CA VAL A 167 -7.13 -6.06 20.01
C VAL A 167 -6.72 -5.04 21.07
N LYS A 168 -6.23 -5.51 22.23
CA LYS A 168 -5.76 -4.63 23.31
C LYS A 168 -4.66 -3.67 22.83
N TYR A 169 -3.71 -4.17 22.04
CA TYR A 169 -2.65 -3.34 21.47
C TYR A 169 -3.19 -2.28 20.49
N LEU A 170 -4.05 -2.67 19.56
CA LEU A 170 -4.63 -1.75 18.58
C LEU A 170 -5.50 -0.68 19.26
N ASN A 171 -6.28 -1.04 20.28
CA ASN A 171 -7.05 -0.10 21.09
C ASN A 171 -6.16 0.89 21.83
N THR A 172 -5.08 0.41 22.46
CA THR A 172 -4.11 1.28 23.13
C THR A 172 -3.50 2.29 22.15
N LEU A 173 -3.15 1.86 20.93
CA LEU A 173 -2.66 2.77 19.89
C LEU A 173 -3.71 3.78 19.45
N ALA A 174 -4.96 3.36 19.30
CA ALA A 174 -6.07 4.24 18.93
C ALA A 174 -6.30 5.31 20.02
N ASP A 175 -6.29 4.93 21.29
CA ASP A 175 -6.45 5.83 22.42
C ASP A 175 -5.29 6.83 22.52
N LEU A 176 -4.05 6.37 22.34
CA LEU A 176 -2.88 7.24 22.32
C LEU A 176 -2.98 8.27 21.19
N LYS A 177 -3.35 7.83 19.98
CA LYS A 177 -3.57 8.76 18.85
C LYS A 177 -4.71 9.73 19.13
N GLY A 178 -5.81 9.28 19.74
CA GLY A 178 -6.94 10.12 20.12
C GLY A 178 -6.55 11.20 21.14
N LYS A 179 -5.77 10.83 22.16
CA LYS A 179 -5.22 11.78 23.16
C LYS A 179 -4.30 12.81 22.53
N LEU A 180 -3.38 12.38 21.67
CA LEU A 180 -2.48 13.29 20.95
C LEU A 180 -3.25 14.24 20.04
N THR A 181 -4.21 13.72 19.29
CA THR A 181 -5.06 14.53 18.40
C THR A 181 -5.81 15.59 19.20
N THR A 182 -6.42 15.19 20.33
CA THR A 182 -7.16 16.11 21.20
C THR A 182 -6.25 17.16 21.82
N ALA A 183 -5.06 16.78 22.28
CA ALA A 183 -4.08 17.71 22.85
C ALA A 183 -3.57 18.75 21.84
N LEU A 184 -3.52 18.39 20.54
CA LEU A 184 -3.05 19.28 19.47
C LEU A 184 -4.12 20.26 18.95
N ILE A 185 -5.41 20.06 19.28
CA ILE A 185 -6.49 20.94 18.82
C ILE A 185 -6.27 22.37 19.31
N TYR A 186 -5.98 22.57 20.60
CA TYR A 186 -5.80 23.91 21.18
C TYR A 186 -4.56 24.65 20.63
N PRO A 187 -3.35 24.06 20.60
CA PRO A 187 -2.19 24.68 19.96
C PRO A 187 -2.42 25.01 18.48
N SER A 188 -3.06 24.10 17.72
CA SER A 188 -3.38 24.34 16.31
C SER A 188 -4.32 25.53 16.14
N PHE A 189 -5.36 25.62 16.97
CA PHE A 189 -6.30 26.75 16.96
C PHE A 189 -5.59 28.09 17.23
N LEU A 190 -4.72 28.17 18.25
CA LEU A 190 -3.97 29.38 18.56
C LEU A 190 -3.05 29.81 17.41
N ILE A 191 -2.33 28.86 16.79
CA ILE A 191 -1.43 29.15 15.67
C ILE A 191 -2.24 29.69 14.48
N VAL A 192 -3.34 29.02 14.13
CA VAL A 192 -4.22 29.44 13.02
C VAL A 192 -4.81 30.82 13.30
N SER A 193 -5.30 31.08 14.51
CA SER A 193 -5.82 32.39 14.91
C SER A 193 -4.74 33.47 14.85
N GLY A 194 -3.53 33.19 15.32
CA GLY A 194 -2.42 34.14 15.29
C GLY A 194 -2.00 34.51 13.86
N VAL A 195 -1.89 33.51 12.98
CA VAL A 195 -1.62 33.73 11.56
C VAL A 195 -2.74 34.53 10.89
N ALA A 196 -4.01 34.21 11.19
CA ALA A 196 -5.16 34.92 10.65
C ALA A 196 -5.19 36.41 11.06
N VAL A 197 -4.95 36.71 12.35
CA VAL A 197 -4.88 38.09 12.85
C VAL A 197 -3.69 38.83 12.23
N SER A 198 -2.50 38.21 12.19
CA SER A 198 -1.33 38.82 11.57
C SER A 198 -1.57 39.16 10.09
N ALA A 199 -2.14 38.23 9.33
CA ALA A 199 -2.52 38.46 7.94
C ALA A 199 -3.56 39.60 7.82
N MET A 200 -4.58 39.63 8.68
CA MET A 200 -5.56 40.73 8.70
C MET A 200 -4.88 42.09 8.91
N PHE A 201 -3.91 42.17 9.82
CA PHE A 201 -3.15 43.40 10.04
C PHE A 201 -2.34 43.80 8.81
N THR A 202 -1.60 42.88 8.20
CA THR A 202 -0.77 43.17 7.03
C THR A 202 -1.60 43.56 5.80
N PHE A 203 -2.69 42.84 5.52
CA PHE A 203 -3.49 43.06 4.30
C PHE A 203 -4.54 44.17 4.43
N PHE A 204 -5.06 44.46 5.62
CA PHE A 204 -6.10 45.49 5.78
C PHE A 204 -5.64 46.71 6.59
N LEU A 205 -4.90 46.52 7.68
CA LEU A 205 -4.53 47.63 8.57
C LEU A 205 -3.39 48.48 7.99
N ILE A 206 -2.30 47.85 7.56
CA ILE A 206 -1.15 48.56 6.95
C ILE A 206 -1.57 49.45 5.76
N PRO A 207 -2.34 48.97 4.75
CA PRO A 207 -2.74 49.82 3.65
C PRO A 207 -3.69 50.96 4.07
N LYS A 208 -4.57 50.73 5.06
CA LYS A 208 -5.41 51.80 5.61
C LYS A 208 -4.57 52.90 6.28
N LEU A 209 -3.60 52.50 7.11
CA LEU A 209 -2.67 53.45 7.74
C LEU A 209 -1.84 54.21 6.72
N ARG A 210 -1.35 53.52 5.68
CA ARG A 210 -0.62 54.16 4.57
C ARG A 210 -1.47 55.23 3.89
N ARG A 211 -2.73 54.92 3.55
CA ARG A 211 -3.67 55.90 2.96
C ARG A 211 -3.90 57.09 3.89
N LEU A 212 -4.02 56.86 5.20
CA LEU A 212 -4.20 57.93 6.18
C LEU A 212 -2.97 58.85 6.21
N VAL A 213 -1.76 58.29 6.29
CA VAL A 213 -0.50 59.05 6.28
C VAL A 213 -0.32 59.85 4.97
N GLU A 214 -0.67 59.26 3.83
CA GLU A 214 -0.66 59.95 2.53
C GLU A 214 -1.66 61.13 2.51
N SER A 215 -2.84 60.97 3.12
CA SER A 215 -3.89 62.01 3.15
C SER A 215 -3.61 63.19 4.09
N THR A 216 -2.80 63.01 5.14
CA THR A 216 -2.50 64.06 6.13
C THR A 216 -1.32 64.96 5.73
N GLY A 217 -0.69 64.73 4.57
CA GLY A 217 0.41 65.56 4.06
C GLY A 217 1.78 64.98 4.42
N GLY A 218 2.27 64.11 3.53
CA GLY A 218 3.55 63.42 3.69
C GLY A 218 4.77 64.35 3.74
N LYS A 219 5.56 64.19 4.80
CA LYS A 219 7.04 64.23 4.81
C LYS A 219 7.49 63.67 6.15
N LEU A 220 8.23 62.57 6.14
CA LEU A 220 8.96 62.11 7.33
C LEU A 220 9.96 63.20 7.76
N PRO A 221 10.07 63.53 9.06
CA PRO A 221 11.02 64.52 9.53
C PRO A 221 12.47 64.10 9.19
N PRO A 222 13.32 65.02 8.72
CA PRO A 222 14.63 64.73 8.12
C PRO A 222 15.66 64.09 9.07
N ILE A 223 15.39 64.06 10.38
CA ILE A 223 16.26 63.43 11.39
C ILE A 223 16.39 61.91 11.19
N ALA A 224 15.39 61.26 10.61
CA ALA A 224 15.42 59.82 10.32
C ALA A 224 16.24 59.45 9.06
N ARG A 225 16.91 60.40 8.41
CA ARG A 225 17.63 60.18 7.14
C ARG A 225 19.15 60.03 7.28
N ILE A 226 19.70 60.26 8.48
CA ILE A 226 21.16 60.33 8.74
C ILE A 226 21.64 59.25 9.72
N LEU A 227 20.74 58.46 10.32
CA LEU A 227 21.08 57.38 11.25
C LEU A 227 20.52 56.06 10.73
#